data_AF-A0A1C4WEG3-F1
#
_entry.id   AF-A0A1C4WEG3-F1
#
_cell.length_a   1.000
_cell.length_b   1.000
_cell.length_c   1.000
_cell.angle_alpha   90.00
_cell.angle_beta   90.00
_cell.angle_gamma   90.00
#
_symmetry.space_group_name_H-M   'P 1'
#
loop_
_entity.id
_entity.type
_entity.pdbx_description
1 polymer ?
#
loop_
_entity_poly.entity_id
_entity_poly.type
_entity_poly.pdbx_seq_one_letter_code
_entity_poly.pdbx_strand_id
1 'polypeptide(L)'
;MSTLPTLPACGEPATVRIELYTADSLDACAYTCTAHTIHATAASARTGLHAHPVGMAPGVDRLCGYVHVFPTGTLADRTACPRWCDRDDCQRRGQHRSRARHVDTNRPEAFIGGVALVQALHPAAEPMVNLTSVEGSAAASLVLSIGQARVLRYRLAHLLGMAKAGPNGGCWV
;
A
#
# COMPACT_ATOMS: atom_id res chain seq x y z
N MET A 1 -3.44 -18.13 9.26
CA MET A 1 -2.61 -16.97 8.86
C MET A 1 -1.27 -17.14 9.54
N SER A 2 -0.17 -17.20 8.78
CA SER A 2 1.17 -17.32 9.36
C SER A 2 1.63 -15.94 9.83
N THR A 3 2.09 -15.85 11.07
CA THR A 3 2.61 -14.61 11.67
C THR A 3 4.13 -14.69 11.80
N LEU A 4 4.79 -13.52 11.85
CA LEU A 4 6.22 -13.49 12.11
C LEU A 4 6.55 -14.09 13.48
N PRO A 5 7.59 -14.93 13.58
CA PRO A 5 8.01 -15.48 14.85
C PRO A 5 8.70 -14.41 15.70
N THR A 6 8.46 -14.41 17.01
CA THR A 6 9.29 -13.67 17.95
C THR A 6 10.65 -14.37 18.07
N LEU A 7 11.71 -13.68 17.69
CA LEU A 7 13.07 -14.24 17.70
C LEU A 7 13.85 -13.81 18.95
N PRO A 8 14.72 -14.68 19.47
CA PRO A 8 15.68 -14.26 20.49
C PRO A 8 16.68 -13.24 19.90
N ALA A 9 17.06 -12.27 20.72
CA ALA A 9 18.01 -11.22 20.36
C ALA A 9 19.02 -11.04 21.50
N CYS A 10 20.31 -10.97 21.16
CA CYS A 10 21.38 -10.73 22.12
C CYS A 10 22.24 -9.50 21.79
N GLY A 11 21.93 -8.78 20.71
CA GLY A 11 22.70 -7.61 20.27
C GLY A 11 24.01 -7.92 19.54
N GLU A 12 24.45 -9.18 19.52
CA GLU A 12 25.63 -9.61 18.74
C GLU A 12 25.38 -9.55 17.22
N PRO A 13 26.43 -9.43 16.39
CA PRO A 13 26.32 -9.55 14.94
C PRO A 13 25.71 -10.90 14.52
N ALA A 14 24.82 -10.86 13.55
CA ALA A 14 24.28 -12.06 12.95
C ALA A 14 25.33 -12.73 12.05
N THR A 15 25.53 -14.04 12.25
CA THR A 15 26.43 -14.88 11.46
C THR A 15 25.67 -15.85 10.56
N VAL A 16 24.35 -15.97 10.78
CA VAL A 16 23.46 -16.86 10.05
C VAL A 16 22.26 -16.06 9.53
N ARG A 17 21.95 -16.25 8.26
CA ARG A 17 20.71 -15.80 7.64
C ARG A 17 19.78 -17.01 7.57
N ILE A 18 18.54 -16.88 8.01
CA ILE A 18 17.51 -17.92 7.92
C ILE A 18 16.48 -17.44 6.91
N GLU A 19 16.38 -18.14 5.79
CA GLU A 19 15.36 -17.89 4.77
C GLU A 19 14.02 -18.48 5.25
N LEU A 20 12.96 -17.68 5.24
CA LEU A 20 11.63 -18.03 5.74
C LEU A 20 10.64 -18.08 4.58
N TYR A 21 10.05 -19.26 4.37
CA TYR A 21 9.12 -19.50 3.28
C TYR A 21 7.71 -19.82 3.80
N THR A 22 6.69 -19.30 3.10
CA THR A 22 5.34 -19.88 3.13
C THR A 22 5.06 -20.56 1.80
N ALA A 23 4.60 -21.81 1.85
CA ALA A 23 4.52 -22.69 0.69
C ALA A 23 5.85 -22.65 -0.10
N ASP A 24 5.88 -22.00 -1.26
CA ASP A 24 7.04 -21.92 -2.16
C ASP A 24 7.55 -20.48 -2.38
N SER A 25 7.14 -19.51 -1.54
CA SER A 25 7.56 -18.11 -1.66
C SER A 25 8.52 -17.71 -0.54
N LEU A 26 9.67 -17.12 -0.90
CA LEU A 26 10.57 -16.51 0.06
C LEU A 26 9.94 -15.21 0.57
N ASP A 27 9.52 -15.23 1.83
CA ASP A 27 8.71 -14.17 2.42
C ASP A 27 9.49 -13.25 3.36
N ALA A 28 10.50 -13.80 4.03
CA ALA A 28 11.34 -13.04 4.93
C ALA A 28 12.73 -13.68 5.09
N CYS A 29 13.67 -12.90 5.59
CA CYS A 29 14.95 -13.36 6.11
C CYS A 29 15.05 -12.98 7.59
N ALA A 30 15.29 -13.97 8.45
CA ALA A 30 15.70 -13.74 9.83
C ALA A 30 17.22 -13.79 9.95
N TYR A 31 17.78 -13.05 10.90
CA TYR A 31 19.22 -12.92 11.08
C TYR A 31 19.57 -13.24 12.54
N THR A 32 20.43 -14.23 12.74
CA THR A 32 20.80 -14.73 14.08
C THR A 32 22.30 -14.93 14.20
N CYS A 33 22.83 -14.85 15.42
CA CYS A 33 24.12 -15.46 15.72
C CYS A 33 23.97 -16.99 15.75
N THR A 34 25.08 -17.71 15.61
CA THR A 34 25.10 -19.18 15.58
C THR A 34 24.40 -19.82 16.79
N ALA A 35 24.55 -19.21 17.98
CA ALA A 35 23.92 -19.70 19.21
C ALA A 35 22.38 -19.66 19.17
N HIS A 36 21.80 -18.67 18.47
CA HIS A 36 20.35 -18.47 18.43
C HIS A 36 19.66 -19.11 17.22
N THR A 37 20.41 -19.63 16.25
CA THR A 37 19.86 -20.22 15.03
C THR A 37 18.85 -21.33 15.32
N ILE A 38 19.19 -22.29 16.19
CA ILE A 38 18.30 -23.43 16.52
C ILE A 38 16.99 -22.93 17.12
N HIS A 39 17.05 -21.95 18.03
CA HIS A 39 15.86 -21.38 18.66
C HIS A 39 14.99 -20.60 17.67
N ALA A 40 15.60 -19.85 16.76
CA ALA A 40 14.91 -19.10 15.73
C ALA A 40 14.25 -20.00 14.67
N THR A 41 14.93 -21.07 14.24
CA THR A 41 14.35 -22.09 13.35
C THR A 41 13.16 -22.77 14.02
N ALA A 42 13.27 -23.15 15.30
CA ALA A 42 12.17 -23.74 16.05
C ALA A 42 10.99 -22.76 16.23
N ALA A 43 11.27 -21.47 16.48
CA ALA A 43 10.24 -20.44 16.58
C ALA A 43 9.48 -20.24 15.25
N SER A 44 10.21 -20.25 14.13
CA SER A 44 9.65 -20.14 12.78
C SER A 44 8.78 -21.35 12.42
N ALA A 45 9.22 -22.56 12.78
CA ALA A 45 8.43 -23.77 12.57
C ALA A 45 7.10 -23.74 13.34
N ARG A 46 7.10 -23.22 14.58
CA ARG A 46 5.87 -23.05 15.38
C ARG A 46 4.86 -22.09 14.77
N THR A 47 5.30 -21.15 13.92
CA THR A 47 4.40 -20.25 13.18
C THR A 47 4.05 -20.76 11.78
N GLY A 48 4.41 -22.01 11.46
CA GLY A 48 4.10 -22.65 10.18
C GLY A 48 4.97 -22.17 9.02
N LEU A 49 6.17 -21.65 9.30
CA LEU A 49 7.15 -21.24 8.29
C LEU A 49 8.18 -22.34 8.05
N HIS A 50 8.57 -22.53 6.78
CA HIS A 50 9.74 -23.34 6.44
C HIS A 50 10.98 -22.46 6.59
N ALA A 51 11.86 -22.84 7.54
CA ALA A 51 13.05 -22.08 7.88
C ALA A 51 14.30 -22.80 7.38
N HIS A 52 15.07 -22.13 6.53
CA HIS A 52 16.29 -22.65 5.92
C HIS A 52 17.49 -21.79 6.34
N PRO A 53 18.28 -22.23 7.33
CA PRO A 53 19.52 -21.58 7.69
C PRO A 53 20.50 -21.64 6.53
N VAL A 54 21.06 -20.50 6.17
CA VAL A 54 22.06 -20.30 5.13
C VAL A 54 23.16 -19.37 5.63
N GLY A 55 24.30 -19.35 4.93
CA GLY A 55 25.38 -18.42 5.22
C GLY A 55 24.96 -16.96 5.02
N MET A 56 25.63 -16.05 5.74
CA MET A 56 25.48 -14.61 5.49
C MET A 56 26.01 -14.25 4.10
N ALA A 57 25.27 -13.39 3.40
CA ALA A 57 25.72 -12.84 2.13
C ALA A 57 26.83 -11.79 2.37
N PRO A 58 27.81 -11.66 1.45
CA PRO A 58 28.85 -10.63 1.56
C PRO A 58 28.24 -9.22 1.65
N GLY A 59 28.78 -8.39 2.55
CA GLY A 59 28.36 -7.00 2.70
C GLY A 59 27.00 -6.79 3.39
N VAL A 60 26.43 -7.81 4.02
CA VAL A 60 25.21 -7.69 4.82
C VAL A 60 25.55 -7.70 6.30
N ASP A 61 25.43 -6.53 6.95
CA ASP A 61 25.57 -6.41 8.41
C ASP A 61 24.20 -6.25 9.07
N ARG A 62 23.86 -7.19 9.95
CA ARG A 62 22.62 -7.21 10.74
C ARG A 62 22.89 -7.73 12.14
N LEU A 63 22.07 -7.31 13.10
CA LEU A 63 22.13 -7.80 14.48
C LEU A 63 21.30 -9.07 14.64
N CYS A 64 21.69 -9.91 15.60
CA CYS A 64 20.92 -11.07 16.00
C CYS A 64 19.52 -10.66 16.46
N GLY A 65 18.50 -11.30 15.89
CA GLY A 65 17.08 -11.02 16.13
C GLY A 65 16.43 -10.14 15.06
N TYR A 66 17.19 -9.61 14.10
CA TYR A 66 16.64 -8.81 13.01
C TYR A 66 15.86 -9.69 12.02
N VAL A 67 14.72 -9.18 11.52
CA VAL A 67 13.92 -9.83 10.49
C VAL A 67 13.62 -8.83 9.37
N HIS A 68 13.93 -9.21 8.14
CA HIS A 68 13.55 -8.50 6.93
C HIS A 68 12.39 -9.21 6.25
N VAL A 69 11.27 -8.54 6.07
CA VAL A 69 10.12 -9.08 5.32
C VAL A 69 10.16 -8.55 3.90
N PHE A 70 10.12 -9.44 2.92
CA PHE A 70 10.08 -9.06 1.52
C PHE A 70 8.70 -8.51 1.17
N PRO A 71 8.59 -7.31 0.55
CA PRO A 71 7.30 -6.71 0.21
C PRO A 71 6.43 -7.56 -0.75
N THR A 72 7.05 -8.47 -1.50
CA THR A 72 6.39 -9.38 -2.43
C THR A 72 5.84 -10.64 -1.74
N GLY A 73 6.37 -10.97 -0.56
CA GLY A 73 6.02 -12.18 0.18
C GLY A 73 4.58 -12.20 0.72
N THR A 74 4.15 -13.37 1.14
CA THR A 74 2.88 -13.62 1.83
C THR A 74 2.89 -13.09 3.26
N LEU A 75 4.07 -13.03 3.89
CA LEU A 75 4.27 -12.39 5.21
C LEU A 75 4.40 -10.88 5.14
N ALA A 76 4.58 -10.29 3.95
CA ALA A 76 4.38 -8.86 3.81
C ALA A 76 2.99 -8.57 4.36
N ASP A 77 2.88 -7.58 5.25
CA ASP A 77 1.59 -7.19 5.80
C ASP A 77 0.71 -6.63 4.67
N ARG A 78 0.08 -7.56 3.94
CA ARG A 78 -0.88 -7.31 2.88
C ARG A 78 -2.22 -6.84 3.47
N THR A 79 -2.34 -6.82 4.80
CA THR A 79 -3.52 -6.41 5.56
C THR A 79 -3.44 -4.98 6.09
N ALA A 80 -2.26 -4.43 6.36
CA ALA A 80 -2.15 -3.07 6.91
C ALA A 80 -2.29 -1.96 5.87
N CYS A 81 -2.11 -2.23 4.58
CA CYS A 81 -2.29 -1.22 3.52
C CYS A 81 -2.89 -1.83 2.25
N PRO A 82 -3.97 -1.24 1.71
CA PRO A 82 -4.50 -1.63 0.39
C PRO A 82 -3.45 -1.50 -0.72
N ARG A 83 -3.56 -2.33 -1.77
CA ARG A 83 -2.60 -2.34 -2.90
C ARG A 83 -2.46 -1.01 -3.64
N TRP A 84 -3.49 -0.16 -3.59
CA TRP A 84 -3.50 1.16 -4.23
C TRP A 84 -2.92 2.28 -3.35
N CYS A 85 -2.63 1.98 -2.07
CA CYS A 85 -2.10 2.94 -1.11
C CYS A 85 -0.68 3.38 -1.51
N ASP A 86 -0.38 4.67 -1.37
CA ASP A 86 0.94 5.26 -1.58
C ASP A 86 1.94 4.88 -0.47
N ARG A 87 1.44 4.37 0.67
CA ARG A 87 2.18 3.93 1.86
C ARG A 87 2.90 5.06 2.60
N ASP A 88 2.68 6.31 2.22
CA ASP A 88 3.31 7.44 2.88
C ASP A 88 2.60 7.68 4.20
N ASP A 89 3.24 7.46 5.34
CA ASP A 89 2.80 7.99 6.64
C ASP A 89 1.28 7.84 6.95
N CYS A 90 0.73 6.66 6.65
CA CYS A 90 -0.71 6.42 6.74
C CYS A 90 -1.23 6.59 8.17
N GLN A 91 -0.42 6.21 9.16
CA GLN A 91 -0.74 6.28 10.58
C GLN A 91 -0.94 7.72 11.05
N ARG A 92 -0.01 8.65 10.74
CA ARG A 92 -0.17 10.06 11.12
C ARG A 92 -1.41 10.68 10.47
N ARG A 93 -1.74 10.26 9.25
CA ARG A 93 -2.90 10.78 8.51
C ARG A 93 -4.23 10.17 8.95
N GLY A 94 -4.22 9.06 9.69
CA GLY A 94 -5.43 8.31 10.03
C GLY A 94 -6.14 7.71 8.81
N GLN A 95 -5.46 7.62 7.65
CA GLN A 95 -6.04 7.07 6.42
C GLN A 95 -5.00 6.55 5.42
N HIS A 96 -5.39 5.54 4.66
CA HIS A 96 -4.76 5.17 3.40
C HIS A 96 -5.14 6.16 2.30
N ARG A 97 -4.19 6.45 1.42
CA ARG A 97 -4.37 7.35 0.28
C ARG A 97 -3.63 6.80 -0.94
N SER A 98 -4.21 6.91 -2.12
CA SER A 98 -3.46 6.68 -3.37
C SER A 98 -2.71 7.95 -3.78
N ARG A 99 -1.68 7.80 -4.61
CA ARG A 99 -1.13 8.94 -5.34
C ARG A 99 -2.24 9.71 -6.05
N ALA A 100 -2.26 11.03 -5.89
CA ALA A 100 -3.25 11.88 -6.52
C ALA A 100 -3.05 11.90 -8.03
N ARG A 101 -4.16 11.80 -8.77
CA ARG A 101 -4.22 12.03 -10.21
C ARG A 101 -4.66 13.47 -10.41
N HIS A 102 -3.75 14.30 -10.92
CA HIS A 102 -4.06 15.68 -11.26
C HIS A 102 -4.99 15.74 -12.46
N VAL A 103 -5.99 16.59 -12.38
CA VAL A 103 -6.89 16.92 -13.47
C VAL A 103 -6.29 18.12 -14.18
N ASP A 104 -5.38 17.84 -15.11
CA ASP A 104 -4.62 18.84 -15.85
C ASP A 104 -5.11 18.90 -17.30
N THR A 105 -5.38 20.10 -17.80
CA THR A 105 -5.76 20.38 -19.18
C THR A 105 -4.56 20.84 -20.04
N ASN A 106 -3.37 20.91 -19.44
CA ASN A 106 -2.16 21.56 -19.94
C ASN A 106 -2.39 23.04 -20.32
N ARG A 107 -3.32 23.72 -19.64
CA ARG A 107 -3.65 25.13 -19.84
C ARG A 107 -3.77 25.84 -18.48
N PRO A 108 -3.64 27.18 -18.44
CA PRO A 108 -3.91 27.93 -17.23
C PRO A 108 -5.37 27.76 -16.80
N GLU A 109 -5.60 27.10 -15.66
CA GLU A 109 -6.90 26.95 -15.02
C GLU A 109 -6.93 27.77 -13.72
N ALA A 110 -8.12 28.18 -13.29
CA ALA A 110 -8.30 28.99 -12.08
C ALA A 110 -7.93 28.23 -10.79
N PHE A 111 -7.93 26.90 -10.82
CA PHE A 111 -7.58 26.05 -9.68
C PHE A 111 -6.96 24.72 -10.14
N ILE A 112 -6.20 24.08 -9.26
CA ILE A 112 -5.62 22.76 -9.50
C ILE A 112 -6.58 21.70 -8.97
N GLY A 113 -7.06 20.82 -9.87
CA GLY A 113 -7.90 19.67 -9.52
C GLY A 113 -7.09 18.40 -9.25
N GLY A 114 -7.53 17.60 -8.29
CA GLY A 114 -6.93 16.30 -7.96
C GLY A 114 -7.97 15.26 -7.60
N VAL A 115 -7.68 14.00 -7.95
CA VAL A 115 -8.52 12.83 -7.64
C VAL A 115 -7.66 11.75 -7.01
N ALA A 116 -8.08 11.19 -5.86
CA ALA A 116 -7.38 10.09 -5.20
C ALA A 116 -8.36 9.10 -4.58
N LEU A 117 -7.90 7.87 -4.35
CA LEU A 117 -8.55 6.95 -3.43
C LEU A 117 -8.14 7.27 -2.00
N VAL A 118 -9.08 7.21 -1.08
CA VAL A 118 -8.87 7.36 0.37
C VAL A 118 -9.64 6.29 1.12
N GLN A 119 -9.12 5.82 2.25
CA GLN A 119 -9.80 4.86 3.12
C GLN A 119 -9.29 5.09 4.55
N ALA A 120 -10.19 5.23 5.53
CA ALA A 120 -9.79 5.35 6.93
C ALA A 120 -9.06 4.06 7.40
N LEU A 121 -8.22 4.15 8.44
CA LEU A 121 -7.48 3.00 8.98
C LEU A 121 -8.36 1.99 9.76
N HIS A 122 -9.67 2.05 9.59
CA HIS A 122 -10.59 1.13 10.24
C HIS A 122 -10.78 -0.14 9.39
N PRO A 123 -10.75 -1.35 9.96
CA PRO A 123 -10.85 -2.61 9.20
C PRO A 123 -12.11 -2.72 8.32
N ALA A 124 -13.21 -2.10 8.76
CA ALA A 124 -14.47 -2.07 8.02
C ALA A 124 -14.67 -0.82 7.15
N ALA A 125 -13.70 0.11 7.10
CA ALA A 125 -13.83 1.29 6.26
C ALA A 125 -13.75 0.89 4.79
N GLU A 126 -14.69 1.35 3.98
CA GLU A 126 -14.66 1.17 2.53
C GLU A 126 -13.79 2.24 1.87
N PRO A 127 -13.15 1.93 0.72
CA PRO A 127 -12.47 2.94 -0.07
C PRO A 127 -13.46 3.96 -0.62
N MET A 128 -13.01 5.22 -0.71
CA MET A 128 -13.77 6.37 -1.21
C MET A 128 -12.92 7.15 -2.21
N VAL A 129 -13.57 7.95 -3.06
CA VAL A 129 -12.91 8.89 -3.98
C VAL A 129 -12.88 10.26 -3.33
N ASN A 130 -11.70 10.83 -3.18
CA ASN A 130 -11.51 12.21 -2.75
C ASN A 130 -11.23 13.08 -3.98
N LEU A 131 -12.04 14.11 -4.16
CA LEU A 131 -11.86 15.18 -5.13
C LEU A 131 -11.34 16.40 -4.38
N THR A 132 -10.20 16.93 -4.78
CA THR A 132 -9.59 18.11 -4.17
C THR A 132 -9.46 19.21 -5.20
N SER A 133 -9.83 20.43 -4.84
CA SER A 133 -9.45 21.64 -5.56
C SER A 133 -8.55 22.50 -4.69
N VAL A 134 -7.54 23.11 -5.31
CA VAL A 134 -6.64 24.06 -4.66
C VAL A 134 -6.67 25.37 -5.44
N GLU A 135 -7.10 26.44 -4.79
CA GLU A 135 -7.14 27.81 -5.30
C GLU A 135 -6.28 28.70 -4.37
N GLY A 136 -5.11 29.11 -4.83
CA GLY A 136 -4.12 29.78 -3.98
C GLY A 136 -3.74 28.93 -2.76
N SER A 137 -4.03 29.42 -1.55
CA SER A 137 -3.82 28.69 -0.28
C SER A 137 -5.06 27.96 0.23
N ALA A 138 -6.23 28.15 -0.41
CA ALA A 138 -7.46 27.51 -0.02
C ALA A 138 -7.59 26.13 -0.71
N ALA A 139 -7.83 25.10 0.10
CA ALA A 139 -8.12 23.76 -0.40
C ALA A 139 -9.55 23.38 -0.04
N ALA A 140 -10.33 22.92 -1.03
CA ALA A 140 -11.62 22.31 -0.82
C ALA A 140 -11.54 20.82 -1.16
N SER A 141 -12.22 19.98 -0.37
CA SER A 141 -12.27 18.54 -0.58
C SER A 141 -13.72 18.05 -0.57
N LEU A 142 -14.00 17.11 -1.46
CA LEU A 142 -15.27 16.40 -1.55
C LEU A 142 -14.97 14.90 -1.58
N VAL A 143 -15.49 14.17 -0.61
CA VAL A 143 -15.35 12.72 -0.52
C VAL A 143 -16.64 12.05 -0.99
N LEU A 144 -16.49 11.08 -1.88
CA LEU A 144 -17.57 10.33 -2.51
C LEU A 144 -17.36 8.83 -2.26
N SER A 145 -18.44 8.08 -2.01
CA SER A 145 -18.35 6.63 -2.09
C SER A 145 -17.99 6.17 -3.51
N ILE A 146 -17.46 4.95 -3.67
CA ILE A 146 -17.20 4.39 -5.01
C ILE A 146 -18.46 4.38 -5.88
N GLY A 147 -19.62 4.11 -5.27
CA GLY A 147 -20.92 4.14 -5.96
C GLY A 147 -21.25 5.54 -6.49
N GLN A 148 -21.12 6.57 -5.66
CA GLN A 148 -21.33 7.96 -6.06
C GLN A 148 -20.35 8.40 -7.16
N ALA A 149 -19.07 8.05 -7.01
CA ALA A 149 -18.05 8.37 -8.01
C ALA A 149 -18.34 7.72 -9.38
N ARG A 150 -18.86 6.48 -9.36
CA ARG A 150 -19.28 5.78 -10.59
C ARG A 150 -20.46 6.49 -11.26
N VAL A 151 -21.47 6.89 -10.51
CA VAL A 151 -22.60 7.66 -11.05
C VAL A 151 -22.13 9.02 -11.57
N LEU A 152 -21.27 9.72 -10.83
CA LEU A 152 -20.71 11.01 -11.24
C LEU A 152 -19.98 10.90 -12.58
N ARG A 153 -19.17 9.85 -12.78
CA ARG A 153 -18.49 9.60 -14.08
C ARG A 153 -19.48 9.57 -15.25
N TYR A 154 -20.61 8.87 -15.10
CA TYR A 154 -21.63 8.81 -16.15
C TYR A 154 -22.33 10.15 -16.36
N ARG A 155 -22.63 10.88 -15.29
CA ARG A 155 -23.25 12.21 -15.37
C ARG A 155 -22.32 13.23 -16.05
N LEU A 156 -21.04 13.21 -15.73
CA LEU A 156 -20.03 14.06 -16.38
C LEU A 156 -19.91 13.73 -17.87
N ALA A 157 -19.86 12.45 -18.24
CA ALA A 157 -19.82 12.04 -19.65
C ALA A 157 -21.03 12.58 -20.43
N HIS A 158 -22.23 12.49 -19.85
CA HIS A 158 -23.45 13.03 -20.44
C HIS A 158 -23.40 14.56 -20.59
N LEU A 159 -23.00 15.28 -19.54
CA LEU A 159 -22.85 16.75 -19.57
C LEU A 159 -21.84 17.21 -20.64
N LEU A 160 -20.71 16.51 -20.76
CA LEU A 160 -19.70 16.79 -21.78
C LEU A 160 -20.22 16.49 -23.19
N GLY A 161 -21.07 15.48 -23.35
CA GLY A 161 -21.77 15.21 -24.61
C GLY A 161 -22.69 16.35 -25.00
N MET A 162 -23.51 16.85 -24.07
CA MET A 162 -24.39 17.99 -24.30
C MET A 162 -23.60 19.28 -24.63
N ALA A 163 -22.50 19.54 -23.92
CA ALA A 163 -21.67 20.72 -24.17
C ALA A 163 -21.03 20.73 -25.58
N LYS A 164 -20.81 19.54 -26.17
CA LYS A 164 -20.31 19.41 -27.56
C LYS A 164 -21.41 19.58 -28.60
N ALA A 165 -22.67 19.33 -28.24
CA ALA A 165 -23.81 19.50 -29.13
C ALA A 165 -24.21 20.99 -29.19
N GLY A 166 -23.52 21.76 -30.04
CA GLY A 166 -23.91 23.14 -30.37
C GLY A 166 -25.28 23.22 -31.08
N PRO A 167 -25.93 24.39 -31.07
CA PRO A 167 -27.32 24.58 -31.52
C PRO A 167 -27.48 24.68 -33.05
N ASN A 168 -26.92 23.74 -33.80
CA ASN A 168 -27.20 23.60 -35.23
C ASN A 168 -27.09 22.13 -35.66
N GLY A 169 -28.23 21.49 -35.89
CA GLY A 169 -28.25 20.15 -36.48
C GLY A 169 -29.56 19.37 -36.33
N GLY A 170 -30.68 19.93 -36.81
CA GLY A 170 -31.76 19.19 -37.46
C GLY A 170 -32.52 18.13 -36.65
N CYS A 171 -33.80 18.41 -36.44
CA CYS A 171 -34.84 17.41 -36.24
C CYS A 171 -34.68 16.27 -37.27
N TRP A 172 -34.64 15.02 -36.81
CA TRP A 172 -34.99 13.87 -37.64
C TRP A 172 -35.97 13.00 -36.86
N VAL A 173 -37.03 12.66 -37.61
CA VAL A 173 -38.22 11.87 -37.29
C VAL A 173 -37.84 10.43 -36.94
#